data_AF-A0A818EZG7-F1
#
_entry.id   AF-A0A818EZG7-F1
#
_cell.length_a   1.000
_cell.length_b   1.000
_cell.length_c   1.000
_cell.angle_alpha   90.00
_cell.angle_beta   90.00
_cell.angle_gamma   90.00
#
_symmetry.space_group_name_H-M   'P 1'
#
loop_
_entity.id
_entity.type
_entity.pdbx_description
1 polymer ?
#
loop_
_entity_poly.entity_id
_entity_poly.type
_entity_poly.pdbx_seq_one_letter_code
_entity_poly.pdbx_strand_id
1 'polypeptide(L)'
;MKKNSVLSNEKENIDDRITLTDILRWVYENTQQSSWDGLHHWATQSLSFQRKVNAFQNIHWINHEESFTNIMMENLARECLETEVTELKAMYGVSKTFQTIFEIYLARYTHSSICSSVEIHEAVSKRLYDYGGSKKLLAQLLDEEQQRELERKQELEEERQQKRPSSVGPCEPVLHDEIKKLCDMQGPMLNLSNLISAFCPIADAFLGTTFYRECQPHSWQQNLWITNEFKRVIQTRGESLDPFLRPARWILVYRNQHIIFVSPFEANWLMSQLHFLYHKQSCNKRLTTTLCLLLPRIK
;
A
#
# COMPACT_ATOMS: atom_id res chain seq x y z
N MET A 1 5.80 -15.32 -4.57
CA MET A 1 5.26 -16.41 -3.71
C MET A 1 5.60 -17.78 -4.28
N LYS A 2 6.78 -18.32 -3.95
CA LYS A 2 7.07 -19.76 -4.07
C LYS A 2 7.43 -20.26 -2.69
N LYS A 3 6.46 -20.86 -2.01
CA LYS A 3 6.72 -21.88 -0.99
C LYS A 3 7.35 -23.06 -1.74
N ASN A 4 8.67 -23.16 -1.74
CA ASN A 4 9.35 -24.42 -2.04
C ASN A 4 9.64 -25.04 -0.67
N SER A 5 8.70 -25.83 -0.15
CA SER A 5 8.74 -27.29 -0.24
C SER A 5 9.97 -27.88 0.48
N VAL A 6 10.05 -27.65 1.79
CA VAL A 6 10.76 -28.52 2.73
C VAL A 6 9.75 -29.54 3.25
N LEU A 7 9.21 -30.38 2.37
CA LEU A 7 8.42 -31.55 2.77
C LEU A 7 8.58 -32.63 1.71
N SER A 8 9.63 -33.43 1.84
CA SER A 8 9.50 -34.87 1.62
C SER A 8 10.57 -35.60 2.43
N ASN A 9 10.08 -36.28 3.46
CA ASN A 9 10.67 -37.42 4.14
C ASN A 9 12.11 -37.28 4.65
N GLU A 10 12.23 -36.88 5.91
CA GLU A 10 12.94 -37.72 6.88
C GLU A 10 12.53 -37.32 8.29
N LYS A 11 12.31 -38.34 9.11
CA LYS A 11 12.01 -38.38 10.55
C LYS A 11 12.18 -37.05 11.29
N GLU A 12 11.18 -36.67 12.07
CA GLU A 12 11.31 -35.70 13.17
C GLU A 12 12.57 -36.03 13.99
N ASN A 13 13.66 -35.34 13.70
CA ASN A 13 14.92 -35.47 14.41
C ASN A 13 15.06 -34.22 15.27
N ILE A 14 15.11 -34.43 16.58
CA ILE A 14 15.09 -33.41 17.65
C ILE A 14 16.45 -32.69 17.74
N ASP A 15 17.12 -32.45 16.60
CA ASP A 15 18.38 -31.69 16.55
C ASP A 15 18.41 -30.80 15.31
N ASP A 16 17.43 -29.90 15.23
CA ASP A 16 17.31 -28.85 14.20
C ASP A 16 18.27 -27.67 14.51
N ARG A 17 19.49 -27.98 14.97
CA ARG A 17 20.53 -26.98 15.24
C ARG A 17 21.25 -26.67 13.93
N ILE A 18 20.95 -25.50 13.37
CA ILE A 18 21.68 -24.95 12.21
C ILE A 18 23.18 -25.02 12.49
N THR A 19 23.89 -25.80 11.70
CA THR A 19 25.33 -25.98 11.84
C THR A 19 26.09 -24.94 11.01
N LEU A 20 27.38 -24.71 11.30
CA LEU A 20 28.22 -23.85 10.49
C LEU A 20 28.27 -24.31 9.01
N THR A 21 28.22 -25.62 8.77
CA THR A 21 28.17 -26.20 7.42
C THR A 21 26.90 -25.83 6.68
N ASP A 22 25.76 -25.72 7.36
CA ASP A 22 24.50 -25.27 6.75
C ASP A 22 24.58 -23.81 6.33
N ILE A 23 25.18 -22.96 7.18
CA ILE A 23 25.40 -21.55 6.88
C ILE A 23 26.35 -21.40 5.68
N LEU A 24 27.49 -22.11 5.66
CA LEU A 24 28.45 -22.03 4.56
C LEU A 24 27.85 -22.52 3.24
N ARG A 25 27.09 -23.62 3.27
CA ARG A 25 26.35 -24.12 2.11
C ARG A 25 25.35 -23.08 1.61
N TRP A 26 24.56 -22.51 2.51
CA TRP A 26 23.60 -21.46 2.15
C TRP A 26 24.29 -20.23 1.55
N VAL A 27 25.37 -19.74 2.15
CA VAL A 27 26.14 -18.60 1.63
C VAL A 27 26.69 -18.92 0.24
N TYR A 28 27.24 -20.11 0.04
CA TYR A 28 27.77 -20.53 -1.26
C TYR A 28 26.67 -20.58 -2.32
N GLU A 29 25.54 -21.22 -2.02
CA GLU A 29 24.40 -21.34 -2.93
C GLU A 29 23.81 -19.97 -3.30
N ASN A 30 23.65 -19.07 -2.32
CA ASN A 30 23.16 -17.71 -2.58
C ASN A 30 24.16 -16.88 -3.38
N THR A 31 25.47 -17.02 -3.10
CA THR A 31 26.52 -16.31 -3.84
C THR A 31 26.55 -16.78 -5.29
N GLN A 32 26.45 -18.09 -5.52
CA GLN A 32 26.33 -18.66 -6.85
C GLN A 32 25.08 -18.10 -7.54
N GLN A 33 23.91 -18.24 -6.91
CA GLN A 33 22.64 -17.75 -7.42
C GLN A 33 22.71 -16.26 -7.81
N SER A 34 23.24 -15.40 -6.95
CA SER A 34 23.43 -13.97 -7.20
C SER A 34 24.38 -13.72 -8.37
N SER A 35 25.47 -14.47 -8.48
CA SER A 35 26.41 -14.36 -9.61
C SER A 35 25.74 -14.70 -10.94
N TRP A 36 24.90 -15.73 -10.94
CA TRP A 36 24.12 -16.16 -12.10
C TRP A 36 23.07 -15.13 -12.53
N ASP A 37 22.35 -14.57 -11.56
CA ASP A 37 21.33 -13.56 -11.83
C ASP A 37 22.00 -12.28 -12.34
N GLY A 38 23.14 -11.90 -11.77
CA GLY A 38 23.99 -10.83 -12.27
C GLY A 38 24.47 -11.04 -13.71
N LEU A 39 24.81 -12.28 -14.10
CA LEU A 39 25.20 -12.60 -15.47
C LEU A 39 24.03 -12.43 -16.46
N HIS A 40 22.81 -12.83 -16.06
CA HIS A 40 21.61 -12.60 -16.87
C HIS A 40 21.33 -11.10 -17.07
N HIS A 41 21.39 -10.32 -16.00
CA HIS A 41 21.20 -8.86 -16.07
C HIS A 41 22.26 -8.19 -16.92
N TRP A 42 23.53 -8.55 -16.74
CA TRP A 42 24.64 -8.04 -17.57
C TRP A 42 24.41 -8.33 -19.06
N ALA A 43 24.00 -9.55 -19.40
CA ALA A 43 23.71 -9.92 -20.78
C ALA A 43 22.52 -9.13 -21.35
N THR A 44 21.44 -8.98 -20.59
CA THR A 44 20.27 -8.17 -21.01
C THR A 44 20.67 -6.70 -21.19
N GLN A 45 21.41 -6.11 -20.25
CA GLN A 45 21.89 -4.72 -20.33
C GLN A 45 22.78 -4.47 -21.54
N SER A 46 23.50 -5.50 -22.03
CA SER A 46 24.29 -5.38 -23.25
C SER A 46 23.42 -5.06 -24.48
N LEU A 47 22.17 -5.53 -24.53
CA LEU A 47 21.23 -5.24 -25.62
C LEU A 47 20.75 -3.80 -25.54
N SER A 48 20.39 -3.35 -24.33
CA SER A 48 20.02 -1.96 -24.06
C SER A 48 21.15 -0.98 -24.39
N PHE A 49 22.39 -1.34 -24.01
CA PHE A 49 23.58 -0.57 -24.34
C PHE A 49 23.78 -0.46 -25.86
N GLN A 50 23.72 -1.59 -26.57
CA GLN A 50 23.84 -1.61 -28.03
C GLN A 50 22.76 -0.76 -28.72
N ARG A 51 21.50 -0.84 -28.25
CA ARG A 51 20.42 0.01 -28.74
C ARG A 51 20.77 1.49 -28.62
N LYS A 52 21.22 1.91 -27.43
CA LYS A 52 21.60 3.31 -27.18
C LYS A 52 22.77 3.73 -28.05
N VAL A 53 23.84 2.93 -28.12
CA VAL A 53 25.01 3.21 -28.98
C VAL A 53 24.58 3.40 -30.43
N ASN A 54 23.73 2.53 -30.96
CA ASN A 54 23.22 2.65 -32.32
C ASN A 54 22.38 3.91 -32.51
N ALA A 55 21.50 4.23 -31.56
CA ALA A 55 20.72 5.47 -31.57
C ALA A 55 21.63 6.70 -31.60
N PHE A 56 22.73 6.68 -30.84
CA PHE A 56 23.75 7.73 -30.86
C PHE A 56 24.52 7.80 -32.18
N GLN A 57 24.88 6.67 -32.78
CA GLN A 57 25.61 6.62 -34.06
C GLN A 57 24.76 7.06 -35.25
N ASN A 58 23.46 6.78 -35.23
CA ASN A 58 22.52 7.21 -36.27
C ASN A 58 22.33 8.74 -36.31
N ILE A 59 22.73 9.44 -35.25
CA ILE A 59 22.80 10.90 -35.25
C ILE A 59 24.16 11.29 -35.82
N HIS A 60 24.16 11.93 -36.99
CA HIS A 60 25.39 12.49 -37.55
C HIS A 60 25.86 13.68 -36.70
N TRP A 61 26.76 13.43 -35.75
CA TRP A 61 27.43 14.45 -34.92
C TRP A 61 28.42 15.34 -35.69
N ILE A 62 28.44 15.27 -37.03
CA ILE A 62 29.57 15.72 -37.86
C ILE A 62 29.71 17.24 -37.94
N ASN A 63 28.66 18.01 -37.67
CA ASN A 63 28.75 19.47 -37.67
C ASN A 63 28.73 20.01 -36.23
N HIS A 64 29.91 20.28 -35.67
CA HIS A 64 30.12 20.90 -34.35
C HIS A 64 29.47 22.30 -34.17
N GLU A 65 28.73 22.80 -35.18
CA GLU A 65 28.11 24.13 -35.21
C GLU A 65 26.58 24.11 -35.44
N GLU A 66 25.94 22.95 -35.63
CA GLU A 66 24.48 22.89 -35.77
C GLU A 66 23.80 22.73 -34.42
N SER A 67 22.94 23.69 -34.07
CA SER A 67 22.08 23.62 -32.90
C SER A 67 21.19 22.37 -32.96
N PHE A 68 21.22 21.56 -31.90
CA PHE A 68 20.35 20.39 -31.76
C PHE A 68 18.89 20.78 -31.94
N THR A 69 18.21 20.14 -32.89
CA THR A 69 16.78 20.33 -33.08
C THR A 69 15.99 19.44 -32.12
N ASN A 70 14.80 19.89 -31.70
CA ASN A 70 13.90 19.08 -30.89
C ASN A 70 13.57 17.74 -31.56
N ILE A 71 13.47 17.71 -32.89
CA ILE A 71 13.19 16.52 -33.69
C ILE A 71 14.32 15.48 -33.54
N MET A 72 15.59 15.91 -33.51
CA MET A 72 16.73 15.01 -33.28
C MET A 72 16.67 14.39 -31.88
N MET A 73 16.35 15.18 -30.87
CA MET A 73 16.23 14.69 -29.49
C MET A 73 15.03 13.74 -29.33
N GLU A 74 13.90 14.03 -29.97
CA GLU A 74 12.74 13.13 -29.99
C GLU A 74 13.05 11.80 -30.69
N ASN A 75 13.82 11.84 -31.79
CA ASN A 75 14.25 10.62 -32.48
C ASN A 75 15.24 9.83 -31.61
N LEU A 76 16.21 10.47 -30.97
CA LEU A 76 17.12 9.80 -30.02
C LEU A 76 16.34 9.13 -28.90
N ALA A 77 15.39 9.85 -28.29
CA ALA A 77 14.56 9.32 -27.23
C ALA A 77 13.77 8.11 -27.73
N ARG A 78 13.15 8.20 -28.91
CA ARG A 78 12.37 7.11 -29.51
C ARG A 78 13.20 5.85 -29.74
N GLU A 79 14.42 5.99 -30.26
CA GLU A 79 15.33 4.87 -30.50
C GLU A 79 15.92 4.30 -29.20
N CYS A 80 16.06 5.11 -28.14
CA CYS A 80 16.51 4.67 -26.82
C CYS A 80 15.41 4.06 -25.95
N LEU A 81 14.13 4.26 -26.30
CA LEU A 81 13.01 3.79 -25.49
C LEU A 81 12.97 2.26 -25.43
N GLU A 82 12.76 1.76 -24.22
CA GLU A 82 12.46 0.36 -23.95
C GLU A 82 10.95 0.19 -23.74
N THR A 83 10.43 -0.99 -24.05
CA THR A 83 9.01 -1.29 -23.85
C THR A 83 8.76 -1.50 -22.34
N GLU A 84 8.57 -0.41 -21.61
CA GLU A 84 8.32 -0.46 -20.16
C GLU A 84 6.87 -0.86 -19.82
N VAL A 85 5.94 -0.63 -20.74
CA VAL A 85 4.52 -0.93 -20.55
C VAL A 85 4.21 -2.23 -21.27
N THR A 86 3.98 -3.29 -20.51
CA THR A 86 3.60 -4.61 -21.04
C THR A 86 2.21 -4.95 -20.53
N GLU A 87 1.35 -5.49 -21.38
CA GLU A 87 0.04 -5.96 -20.94
C GLU A 87 0.18 -7.10 -19.92
N LEU A 88 -0.64 -7.09 -18.86
CA LEU A 88 -0.68 -8.17 -17.86
C LEU A 88 -0.92 -9.55 -18.51
N LYS A 89 -1.69 -9.60 -19.60
CA LYS A 89 -1.91 -10.85 -20.36
C LYS A 89 -0.64 -11.34 -21.04
N ALA A 90 0.22 -10.45 -21.51
CA ALA A 90 1.52 -10.83 -22.07
C ALA A 90 2.50 -11.29 -20.98
N MET A 91 2.46 -10.68 -19.78
CA MET A 91 3.29 -11.07 -18.64
C MET A 91 2.86 -12.37 -17.95
N TYR A 92 1.55 -12.58 -17.78
CA TYR A 92 1.00 -13.65 -16.94
C TYR A 92 0.13 -14.66 -17.70
N GLY A 93 -0.33 -14.32 -18.91
CA GLY A 93 -1.27 -15.14 -19.69
C GLY A 93 -0.62 -16.14 -20.64
N VAL A 94 0.71 -16.13 -20.77
CA VAL A 94 1.46 -17.10 -21.56
C VAL A 94 2.08 -18.15 -20.64
N SER A 95 2.06 -19.42 -21.06
CA SER A 95 2.71 -20.50 -20.32
C SER A 95 4.19 -20.20 -20.15
N LYS A 96 4.66 -20.16 -18.90
CA LYS A 96 6.04 -19.81 -18.60
C LYS A 96 6.96 -20.97 -18.93
N THR A 97 7.89 -20.74 -19.86
CA THR A 97 8.90 -21.72 -20.26
C THR A 97 10.20 -21.47 -19.51
N PHE A 98 10.79 -22.55 -18.99
CA PHE A 98 12.14 -22.52 -18.44
C PHE A 98 13.14 -22.61 -19.59
N GLN A 99 13.91 -21.55 -19.77
CA GLN A 99 14.93 -21.42 -20.82
C GLN A 99 16.27 -21.09 -20.19
N THR A 100 17.35 -21.48 -20.86
CA THR A 100 18.69 -21.11 -20.41
C THR A 100 18.92 -19.60 -20.55
N ILE A 101 19.84 -19.03 -19.78
CA ILE A 101 20.20 -17.60 -19.89
C ILE A 101 20.60 -17.27 -21.34
N PHE A 102 21.34 -18.18 -21.97
CA PHE A 102 21.76 -18.06 -23.37
C PHE A 102 20.57 -18.03 -24.34
N GLU A 103 19.61 -18.94 -24.21
CA GLU A 103 18.39 -18.96 -25.04
C GLU A 103 17.57 -17.68 -24.88
N ILE A 104 17.41 -17.19 -23.65
CA ILE A 104 16.68 -15.94 -23.38
C ILE A 104 17.38 -14.76 -24.04
N TYR A 105 18.71 -14.66 -23.89
CA TYR A 105 19.50 -13.62 -24.52
C TYR A 105 19.38 -13.67 -26.06
N LEU A 106 19.53 -14.87 -26.65
CA LEU A 106 19.45 -15.05 -28.10
C LEU A 106 18.05 -14.68 -28.63
N ALA A 107 16.99 -15.11 -27.97
CA ALA A 107 15.62 -14.75 -28.35
C ALA A 107 15.43 -13.23 -28.33
N ARG A 108 15.86 -12.56 -27.25
CA ARG A 108 15.80 -11.09 -27.15
C ARG A 108 16.63 -10.40 -28.23
N TYR A 109 17.83 -10.90 -28.50
CA TYR A 109 18.69 -10.42 -29.58
C TYR A 109 18.01 -10.53 -30.95
N THR A 110 17.42 -11.69 -31.28
CA THR A 110 16.74 -11.91 -32.57
C THR A 110 15.46 -11.09 -32.74
N HIS A 111 14.71 -10.84 -31.65
CA HIS A 111 13.51 -10.02 -31.68
C HIS A 111 13.83 -8.53 -31.70
N SER A 112 15.00 -8.15 -31.19
CA SER A 112 15.45 -6.79 -31.29
C SER A 112 15.83 -6.52 -32.75
N SER A 113 15.13 -5.61 -33.41
CA SER A 113 15.46 -5.12 -34.76
C SER A 113 16.78 -4.31 -34.79
N ILE A 114 17.66 -4.56 -33.83
CA ILE A 114 18.88 -3.81 -33.56
C ILE A 114 19.92 -4.29 -34.58
N CYS A 115 20.43 -3.36 -35.38
CA CYS A 115 21.67 -3.51 -36.15
C CYS A 115 22.84 -3.56 -35.15
N SER A 116 22.91 -4.66 -34.42
CA SER A 116 23.74 -4.83 -33.23
C SER A 116 25.20 -5.00 -33.63
N SER A 117 26.10 -4.48 -32.80
CA SER A 117 27.53 -4.73 -32.97
C SER A 117 27.76 -6.24 -32.81
N VAL A 118 28.13 -6.88 -33.92
CA VAL A 118 28.45 -8.32 -33.97
C VAL A 118 29.50 -8.67 -32.92
N GLU A 119 30.48 -7.79 -32.71
CA GLU A 119 31.54 -7.96 -31.72
C GLU A 119 31.01 -8.06 -30.28
N ILE A 120 30.07 -7.19 -29.90
CA ILE A 120 29.48 -7.21 -28.55
C ILE A 120 28.64 -8.48 -28.39
N HIS A 121 27.86 -8.84 -29.41
CA HIS A 121 27.07 -10.08 -29.39
C HIS A 121 27.95 -11.32 -29.23
N GLU A 122 29.06 -11.41 -29.97
CA GLU A 122 30.01 -12.52 -29.87
C GLU A 122 30.67 -12.59 -28.49
N ALA A 123 31.10 -11.44 -27.94
CA ALA A 123 31.70 -11.37 -26.61
C ALA A 123 30.73 -11.81 -25.50
N VAL A 124 29.47 -11.37 -25.58
CA VAL A 124 28.41 -11.76 -24.64
C VAL A 124 28.08 -13.24 -24.79
N SER A 125 27.90 -13.71 -26.02
CA SER A 125 27.61 -15.11 -26.31
C SER A 125 28.70 -16.04 -25.81
N LYS A 126 29.97 -15.69 -26.03
CA LYS A 126 31.11 -16.45 -25.50
C LYS A 126 31.10 -16.49 -23.97
N ARG A 127 30.89 -15.35 -23.31
CA ARG A 127 30.87 -15.30 -21.84
C ARG A 127 29.69 -16.08 -21.26
N LEU A 128 28.52 -16.05 -21.91
CA LEU A 128 27.37 -16.88 -21.55
C LEU A 128 27.61 -18.37 -21.82
N TYR A 129 28.41 -18.72 -22.83
CA TYR A 129 28.80 -20.11 -23.03
C TYR A 129 29.75 -20.59 -21.93
N ASP A 130 30.78 -19.80 -21.62
CA ASP A 130 31.81 -20.14 -20.63
C ASP A 130 31.24 -20.18 -19.20
N TYR A 131 30.34 -19.25 -18.87
CA TYR A 131 29.87 -19.01 -17.51
C TYR A 131 28.36 -19.07 -17.35
N GLY A 132 27.55 -19.33 -18.37
CA GLY A 132 26.07 -19.32 -18.32
C GLY A 132 25.44 -20.65 -17.88
N GLY A 133 26.22 -21.73 -17.88
CA GLY A 133 25.83 -23.02 -17.30
C GLY A 133 24.52 -23.58 -17.86
N SER A 134 23.93 -24.54 -17.15
CA SER A 134 22.63 -25.15 -17.48
C SER A 134 21.45 -24.50 -16.75
N LYS A 135 21.68 -23.36 -16.08
CA LYS A 135 20.67 -22.70 -15.25
C LYS A 135 19.54 -22.19 -16.13
N LYS A 136 18.32 -22.58 -15.76
CA LYS A 136 17.10 -22.15 -16.46
C LYS A 136 16.37 -21.10 -15.65
N LEU A 137 16.04 -20.01 -16.31
CA LEU A 137 15.17 -18.96 -15.79
C LEU A 137 13.83 -19.03 -16.53
N LEU A 138 12.81 -18.44 -15.93
CA LEU A 138 11.53 -18.26 -16.62
C LEU A 138 11.71 -17.11 -17.61
N ALA A 139 11.63 -17.41 -18.91
CA ALA A 139 11.95 -16.46 -19.98
C ALA A 139 11.10 -15.17 -19.97
N GLN A 140 9.95 -15.22 -19.30
CA GLN A 140 8.93 -14.16 -19.22
C GLN A 140 8.97 -13.40 -17.89
N LEU A 141 9.88 -13.71 -16.96
CA LEU A 141 10.02 -12.88 -15.76
C LEU A 141 10.75 -11.58 -16.15
N LEU A 142 10.12 -10.46 -15.79
CA LEU A 142 10.79 -9.16 -15.74
C LEU A 142 11.93 -9.22 -14.74
N ASP A 143 12.96 -8.41 -14.96
CA ASP A 143 14.05 -8.25 -14.01
C ASP A 143 13.48 -7.69 -12.69
N GLU A 144 14.09 -8.03 -11.54
CA GLU A 144 13.60 -7.61 -10.22
C GLU A 144 13.48 -6.08 -10.09
N GLU A 145 14.33 -5.32 -10.79
CA GLU A 145 14.25 -3.85 -10.86
C GLU A 145 13.02 -3.40 -11.66
N GLN A 146 12.75 -4.05 -12.80
CA GLN A 146 11.56 -3.77 -13.62
C GLN A 146 10.28 -4.11 -12.87
N GLN A 147 10.29 -5.18 -12.08
CA GLN A 147 9.18 -5.55 -11.22
C GLN A 147 8.93 -4.50 -10.12
N ARG A 148 9.99 -3.99 -9.46
CA ARG A 148 9.88 -2.91 -8.46
C ARG A 148 9.34 -1.60 -9.04
N GLU A 149 9.73 -1.25 -10.26
CA GLU A 149 9.21 -0.06 -10.93
C GLU A 149 7.75 -0.22 -11.35
N LEU A 150 7.37 -1.42 -11.80
CA LEU A 150 6.00 -1.74 -12.19
C LEU A 150 5.07 -1.74 -10.96
N GLU A 151 5.52 -2.30 -9.83
CA GLU A 151 4.81 -2.23 -8.55
C GLU A 151 4.58 -0.78 -8.11
N ARG A 152 5.60 0.08 -8.21
CA ARG A 152 5.47 1.52 -7.90
C ARG A 152 4.46 2.22 -8.82
N LYS A 153 4.45 1.89 -10.12
CA LYS A 153 3.48 2.44 -11.09
C LYS A 153 2.06 1.94 -10.80
N GLN A 154 1.91 0.67 -10.41
CA GLN A 154 0.62 0.06 -10.08
C GLN A 154 0.03 0.68 -8.80
N GLU A 155 0.83 0.88 -7.75
CA GLU A 155 0.38 1.57 -6.52
C GLU A 155 -0.13 2.99 -6.84
N LEU A 156 0.59 3.74 -7.69
CA LEU A 156 0.19 5.09 -8.11
C LEU A 156 -1.08 5.10 -8.98
N GLU A 157 -1.29 4.07 -9.82
CA GLU A 157 -2.52 3.92 -10.62
C GLU A 157 -3.71 3.46 -9.79
N GLU A 158 -3.52 2.58 -8.82
CA GLU A 158 -4.54 2.17 -7.86
C GLU A 158 -5.05 3.37 -7.04
N GLU A 159 -4.15 4.29 -6.64
CA GLU A 159 -4.53 5.55 -6.01
C GLU A 159 -5.36 6.48 -6.94
N ARG A 160 -5.15 6.42 -8.26
CA ARG A 160 -5.89 7.23 -9.24
C ARG A 160 -7.27 6.65 -9.59
N GLN A 161 -7.45 5.33 -9.49
CA GLN A 161 -8.71 4.68 -9.87
C GLN A 161 -9.76 4.59 -8.76
N GLN A 162 -9.48 5.08 -7.54
CA GLN A 162 -10.54 5.28 -6.55
C GLN A 162 -11.53 6.34 -7.06
N LYS A 163 -12.69 5.89 -7.57
CA LYS A 163 -13.83 6.76 -7.88
C LYS A 163 -14.20 7.53 -6.63
N ARG A 164 -13.86 8.81 -6.60
CA ARG A 164 -14.26 9.70 -5.51
C ARG A 164 -15.78 9.80 -5.49
N PRO A 165 -16.41 9.80 -4.31
CA PRO A 165 -17.83 10.08 -4.22
C PRO A 165 -18.10 11.49 -4.78
N SER A 166 -19.36 11.72 -5.16
CA SER A 166 -19.85 13.02 -5.60
C SER A 166 -19.49 14.12 -4.60
N SER A 167 -19.27 15.34 -5.11
CA SER A 167 -18.94 16.48 -4.25
C SER A 167 -20.16 16.85 -3.40
N VAL A 168 -20.08 16.63 -2.07
CA VAL A 168 -21.13 16.99 -1.11
C VAL A 168 -20.63 18.07 -0.15
N GLY A 169 -21.50 19.01 0.19
CA GLY A 169 -21.21 20.06 1.17
C GLY A 169 -21.09 19.49 2.59
N PRO A 170 -20.06 19.88 3.37
CA PRO A 170 -19.94 19.50 4.77
C PRO A 170 -21.03 20.15 5.63
N CYS A 171 -21.41 19.51 6.72
CA CYS A 171 -22.23 20.15 7.75
C CYS A 171 -21.39 21.04 8.65
N GLU A 172 -21.98 22.15 9.11
CA GLU A 172 -21.37 22.97 10.16
C GLU A 172 -21.44 22.23 11.52
N PRO A 173 -20.32 22.18 12.27
CA PRO A 173 -20.30 21.54 13.57
C PRO A 173 -21.01 22.41 14.62
N VAL A 174 -21.81 21.78 15.48
CA VAL A 174 -22.59 22.44 16.54
C VAL A 174 -22.31 21.76 17.86
N LEU A 175 -22.01 22.52 18.92
CA LEU A 175 -21.84 21.93 20.24
C LEU A 175 -23.17 21.92 20.99
N HIS A 176 -23.72 20.73 21.24
CA HIS A 176 -24.93 20.55 22.05
C HIS A 176 -24.68 20.87 23.54
N ASP A 177 -25.64 21.55 24.19
CA ASP A 177 -25.53 21.94 25.61
C ASP A 177 -25.53 20.72 26.55
N GLU A 178 -26.13 19.62 26.14
CA GLU A 178 -26.17 18.35 26.85
C GLU A 178 -24.77 17.74 27.03
N ILE A 179 -23.86 17.98 26.08
CA ILE A 179 -22.45 17.55 26.18
C ILE A 179 -21.74 18.33 27.27
N LYS A 180 -22.10 19.61 27.46
CA LYS A 180 -21.56 20.42 28.54
C LYS A 180 -21.96 19.89 29.91
N LYS A 181 -23.18 19.33 30.01
CA LYS A 181 -23.68 18.71 31.25
C LYS A 181 -22.93 17.42 31.62
N LEU A 182 -22.28 16.74 30.67
CA LEU A 182 -21.43 15.56 30.98
C LEU A 182 -20.20 15.91 31.81
N CYS A 183 -19.76 17.16 31.77
CA CYS A 183 -18.66 17.66 32.59
C CYS A 183 -19.07 17.93 34.05
N ASP A 184 -20.36 17.94 34.37
CA ASP A 184 -20.83 18.08 35.74
C ASP A 184 -20.70 16.75 36.51
N MET A 185 -19.62 16.65 37.28
CA MET A 185 -19.31 15.48 38.10
C MET A 185 -20.11 15.43 39.41
N GLN A 186 -20.69 16.56 39.84
CA GLN A 186 -21.36 16.70 41.13
C GLN A 186 -22.87 16.49 41.01
N GLY A 187 -23.43 16.67 39.80
CA GLY A 187 -24.85 16.44 39.51
C GLY A 187 -25.29 14.96 39.50
N PRO A 188 -26.61 14.70 39.46
CA PRO A 188 -27.14 13.35 39.27
C PRO A 188 -26.71 12.77 37.92
N MET A 189 -26.65 11.44 37.83
CA MET A 189 -26.28 10.78 36.58
C MET A 189 -27.31 11.10 35.50
N LEU A 190 -26.84 11.59 34.35
CA LEU A 190 -27.72 11.89 33.23
C LEU A 190 -28.23 10.59 32.60
N ASN A 191 -29.53 10.50 32.39
CA ASN A 191 -30.10 9.44 31.59
C ASN A 191 -29.96 9.81 30.10
N LEU A 192 -28.99 9.19 29.42
CA LEU A 192 -28.68 9.48 28.01
C LEU A 192 -29.86 9.17 27.08
N SER A 193 -30.74 8.22 27.42
CA SER A 193 -31.93 7.91 26.60
C SER A 193 -32.94 9.04 26.55
N ASN A 194 -32.95 9.92 27.56
CA ASN A 194 -33.86 11.07 27.60
C ASN A 194 -33.32 12.28 26.83
N LEU A 195 -32.04 12.23 26.41
CA LEU A 195 -31.32 13.32 25.76
C LEU A 195 -31.11 13.01 24.27
N ILE A 196 -32.20 12.66 23.59
CA ILE A 196 -32.24 12.24 22.17
C ILE A 196 -31.73 13.35 21.23
N SER A 197 -31.83 14.61 21.67
CA SER A 197 -31.30 15.79 20.97
C SER A 197 -29.79 15.75 20.76
N ALA A 198 -29.04 15.08 21.64
CA ALA A 198 -27.58 15.05 21.62
C ALA A 198 -27.01 13.64 21.48
N PHE A 199 -27.67 12.63 22.03
CA PHE A 199 -27.19 11.25 22.07
C PHE A 199 -28.16 10.30 21.37
N CYS A 200 -27.60 9.33 20.66
CA CYS A 200 -28.35 8.21 20.09
C CYS A 200 -27.58 6.90 20.31
N PRO A 201 -28.25 5.74 20.20
CA PRO A 201 -27.58 4.45 20.19
C PRO A 201 -26.57 4.37 19.04
N ILE A 202 -25.49 3.64 19.25
CA ILE A 202 -24.42 3.49 18.24
C ILE A 202 -24.89 2.97 16.88
N ALA A 203 -25.96 2.15 16.85
CA ALA A 203 -26.54 1.65 15.60
C ALA A 203 -27.01 2.79 14.68
N ASP A 204 -27.42 3.93 15.25
CA ASP A 204 -27.90 5.08 14.50
C ASP A 204 -26.79 5.80 13.72
N ALA A 205 -25.52 5.56 14.08
CA ALA A 205 -24.38 6.06 13.32
C ALA A 205 -24.34 5.51 11.89
N PHE A 206 -24.94 4.34 11.69
CA PHE A 206 -24.95 3.64 10.42
C PHE A 206 -26.24 3.91 9.62
N LEU A 207 -27.20 4.68 10.13
CA LEU A 207 -28.41 5.01 9.37
C LEU A 207 -28.03 5.68 8.03
N GLY A 208 -28.55 5.17 6.92
CA GLY A 208 -28.22 5.64 5.57
C GLY A 208 -26.94 5.03 4.97
N THR A 209 -26.35 4.03 5.63
CA THR A 209 -25.25 3.21 5.10
C THR A 209 -25.75 1.83 4.66
N THR A 210 -25.01 1.17 3.78
CA THR A 210 -25.24 -0.23 3.41
C THR A 210 -25.03 -1.16 4.61
N PHE A 211 -24.13 -0.80 5.53
CA PHE A 211 -23.82 -1.58 6.73
C PHE A 211 -24.98 -1.66 7.73
N TYR A 212 -25.92 -0.70 7.74
CA TYR A 212 -27.05 -0.70 8.67
C TYR A 212 -27.88 -1.98 8.64
N ARG A 213 -28.01 -2.61 7.46
CA ARG A 213 -28.78 -3.85 7.31
C ARG A 213 -28.14 -5.04 8.02
N GLU A 214 -26.81 -5.04 8.08
CA GLU A 214 -26.00 -6.11 8.66
C GLU A 214 -25.64 -5.82 10.13
N CYS A 215 -25.84 -4.59 10.62
CA CYS A 215 -25.33 -4.18 11.92
C CYS A 215 -26.09 -4.80 13.11
N GLN A 216 -27.25 -5.44 12.90
CA GLN A 216 -28.08 -6.06 13.94
C GLN A 216 -28.21 -5.17 15.20
N PRO A 217 -28.97 -4.05 15.15
CA PRO A 217 -29.00 -3.04 16.23
C PRO A 217 -29.24 -3.59 17.64
N HIS A 218 -30.03 -4.66 17.76
CA HIS A 218 -30.38 -5.32 19.02
C HIS A 218 -29.24 -6.10 19.66
N SER A 219 -28.17 -6.42 18.91
CA SER A 219 -27.01 -7.18 19.38
C SER A 219 -25.97 -6.29 20.07
N TRP A 220 -26.10 -4.96 19.99
CA TRP A 220 -25.17 -4.02 20.59
C TRP A 220 -25.42 -3.84 22.09
N GLN A 221 -24.35 -3.57 22.83
CA GLN A 221 -24.47 -3.28 24.25
C GLN A 221 -25.21 -1.94 24.47
N GLN A 222 -26.15 -1.91 25.41
CA GLN A 222 -27.00 -0.74 25.70
C GLN A 222 -26.24 0.46 26.27
N ASN A 223 -24.98 0.26 26.66
CA ASN A 223 -24.12 1.30 27.19
C ASN A 223 -23.25 1.99 26.11
N LEU A 224 -23.42 1.63 24.83
CA LEU A 224 -22.74 2.24 23.69
C LEU A 224 -23.61 3.33 23.05
N TRP A 225 -23.10 4.56 23.09
CA TRP A 225 -23.79 5.76 22.62
C TRP A 225 -22.94 6.52 21.62
N ILE A 226 -23.58 7.38 20.84
CA ILE A 226 -22.92 8.26 19.89
C ILE A 226 -23.57 9.63 19.91
N THR A 227 -22.79 10.68 19.66
CA THR A 227 -23.32 12.03 19.57
C THR A 227 -23.96 12.28 18.20
N ASN A 228 -24.97 13.15 18.15
CA ASN A 228 -25.58 13.57 16.89
C ASN A 228 -24.60 14.30 15.96
N GLU A 229 -23.60 15.00 16.51
CA GLU A 229 -22.51 15.59 15.71
C GLU A 229 -21.60 14.55 15.07
N PHE A 230 -21.45 13.38 15.70
CA PHE A 230 -20.61 12.33 15.15
C PHE A 230 -21.16 11.82 13.82
N LYS A 231 -22.49 11.62 13.73
CA LYS A 231 -23.17 11.20 12.50
C LYS A 231 -23.33 12.32 11.47
N ARG A 232 -23.41 13.58 11.92
CA ARG A 232 -23.60 14.74 11.02
C ARG A 232 -22.29 15.16 10.35
N VAL A 233 -21.95 14.50 9.24
CA VAL A 233 -20.73 14.80 8.47
C VAL A 233 -21.04 15.63 7.22
N ILE A 234 -22.07 15.26 6.46
CA ILE A 234 -22.43 15.89 5.19
C ILE A 234 -23.90 16.29 5.15
N GLN A 235 -24.22 17.27 4.29
CA GLN A 235 -25.60 17.63 3.98
C GLN A 235 -26.22 16.55 3.08
N THR A 236 -27.09 15.71 3.63
CA THR A 236 -27.68 14.57 2.92
C THR A 236 -28.54 15.01 1.74
N ARG A 237 -28.12 14.67 0.52
CA ARG A 237 -28.88 14.84 -0.73
C ARG A 237 -29.23 13.49 -1.39
N GLY A 238 -29.54 12.47 -0.57
CA GLY A 238 -29.93 11.13 -1.06
C GLY A 238 -28.79 10.21 -1.47
N GLU A 239 -27.54 10.57 -1.18
CA GLU A 239 -26.35 9.74 -1.45
C GLU A 239 -26.07 8.76 -0.31
N SER A 240 -25.38 7.65 -0.62
CA SER A 240 -24.93 6.70 0.41
C SER A 240 -23.95 7.36 1.37
N LEU A 241 -24.15 7.17 2.67
CA LEU A 241 -23.25 7.68 3.71
C LEU A 241 -22.01 6.80 3.92
N ASP A 242 -21.90 5.65 3.24
CA ASP A 242 -20.78 4.71 3.39
C ASP A 242 -19.40 5.39 3.27
N PRO A 243 -19.14 6.26 2.26
CA PRO A 243 -17.83 6.89 2.09
C PRO A 243 -17.57 8.00 3.12
N PHE A 244 -18.62 8.46 3.81
CA PHE A 244 -18.61 9.63 4.69
C PHE A 244 -18.72 9.26 6.17
N LEU A 245 -18.68 7.96 6.48
CA LEU A 245 -18.62 7.48 7.86
C LEU A 245 -17.37 8.03 8.56
N ARG A 246 -17.60 8.67 9.71
CA ARG A 246 -16.50 9.23 10.51
C ARG A 246 -15.77 8.11 11.26
N PRO A 247 -14.43 8.07 11.23
CA PRO A 247 -13.69 7.10 12.03
C PRO A 247 -13.88 7.40 13.53
N ALA A 248 -14.21 6.37 14.28
CA ALA A 248 -14.41 6.41 15.73
C ALA A 248 -13.07 6.56 16.48
N ARG A 249 -12.51 7.78 16.47
CA ARG A 249 -11.22 8.09 17.12
C ARG A 249 -11.36 8.54 18.56
N TRP A 250 -12.43 9.23 18.91
CA TRP A 250 -12.60 9.82 20.23
C TRP A 250 -13.71 9.12 20.99
N ILE A 251 -13.39 8.65 22.19
CA ILE A 251 -14.33 7.98 23.10
C ILE A 251 -14.37 8.74 24.41
N LEU A 252 -15.57 9.06 24.87
CA LEU A 252 -15.83 9.53 26.21
C LEU A 252 -16.41 8.40 27.05
N VAL A 253 -15.68 7.98 28.08
CA VAL A 253 -16.19 7.05 29.09
C VAL A 253 -16.82 7.88 30.19
N TYR A 254 -18.15 7.95 30.21
CA TYR A 254 -18.90 8.69 31.21
C TYR A 254 -19.16 7.82 32.44
N ARG A 255 -18.64 8.27 33.59
CA ARG A 255 -18.80 7.65 34.92
C ARG A 255 -18.51 6.14 34.94
N ASN A 256 -17.58 5.67 34.11
CA ASN A 256 -17.20 4.25 33.95
C ASN A 256 -18.37 3.30 33.59
N GLN A 257 -19.50 3.82 33.10
CA GLN A 257 -20.68 3.02 32.77
C GLN A 257 -21.03 3.13 31.28
N HIS A 258 -21.01 4.34 30.74
CA HIS A 258 -21.39 4.62 29.36
C HIS A 258 -20.16 4.95 28.52
N ILE A 259 -20.12 4.39 27.31
CA ILE A 259 -19.09 4.65 26.31
C ILE A 259 -19.77 5.46 25.20
N ILE A 260 -19.30 6.70 24.99
CA ILE A 260 -19.90 7.65 24.07
C ILE A 260 -18.88 7.99 22.99
N PHE A 261 -19.22 7.73 21.73
CA PHE A 261 -18.41 8.16 20.59
C PHE A 261 -18.72 9.62 20.27
N VAL A 262 -17.68 10.45 20.22
CA VAL A 262 -17.81 11.90 20.06
C VAL A 262 -17.05 12.38 18.83
N SER A 263 -17.52 13.46 18.21
CA SER A 263 -16.82 14.10 17.10
C SER A 263 -15.49 14.72 17.54
N PRO A 264 -14.52 14.92 16.63
CA PRO A 264 -13.28 15.65 16.94
C PRO A 264 -13.54 17.06 17.48
N PHE A 265 -14.61 17.72 17.00
CA PHE A 265 -14.99 19.06 17.45
C PHE A 265 -15.44 19.06 18.92
N GLU A 266 -16.35 18.15 19.28
CA GLU A 266 -16.79 17.97 20.67
C GLU A 266 -15.65 17.51 21.58
N ALA A 267 -14.80 16.60 21.09
CA ALA A 267 -13.63 16.10 21.82
C ALA A 267 -12.65 17.23 22.17
N ASN A 268 -12.38 18.13 21.22
CA ASN A 268 -11.50 19.29 21.45
C ASN A 268 -12.05 20.19 22.56
N TRP A 269 -13.36 20.45 22.57
CA TRP A 269 -14.00 21.23 23.63
C TRP A 269 -13.96 20.49 24.98
N LEU A 270 -14.31 19.19 24.99
CA LEU A 270 -14.30 18.36 26.20
C LEU A 270 -12.90 18.27 26.82
N MET A 271 -11.85 18.20 26.00
CA MET A 271 -10.46 18.16 26.46
C MET A 271 -10.11 19.40 27.27
N SER A 272 -10.50 20.60 26.81
CA SER A 272 -10.28 21.84 27.56
C SER A 272 -11.02 21.86 28.90
N GLN A 273 -12.26 21.37 28.95
CA GLN A 273 -13.07 21.37 30.17
C GLN A 273 -12.63 20.32 31.19
N LEU A 274 -12.37 19.09 30.74
CA LEU A 274 -11.93 18.02 31.61
C LEU A 274 -10.55 18.30 32.20
N HIS A 275 -9.62 18.86 31.41
CA HIS A 275 -8.29 19.27 31.89
C HIS A 275 -8.40 20.27 33.06
N PHE A 276 -9.29 21.26 32.96
CA PHE A 276 -9.54 22.23 34.02
C PHE A 276 -10.09 21.58 35.30
N LEU A 277 -10.97 20.58 35.17
CA LEU A 277 -11.55 19.86 36.30
C LEU A 277 -10.53 18.97 37.02
N TYR A 278 -9.66 18.27 36.27
CA TYR A 278 -8.57 17.47 36.85
C TYR A 278 -7.56 18.31 37.65
N HIS A 279 -7.34 19.57 37.26
CA HIS A 279 -6.43 20.48 37.95
C HIS A 279 -7.03 21.14 39.20
N LYS A 280 -8.36 21.30 39.30
CA LYS A 280 -9.00 22.10 40.35
C LYS A 280 -9.51 21.34 41.58
N GLN A 281 -9.76 20.03 41.52
CA GLN A 281 -10.29 19.31 42.69
C GLN A 281 -9.83 17.86 42.78
N SER A 282 -9.46 17.50 44.01
CA SER A 282 -9.34 16.16 44.57
C SER A 282 -10.68 15.41 44.42
N CYS A 283 -10.94 14.83 43.24
CA CYS A 283 -12.19 14.14 42.96
C CYS A 283 -12.16 12.70 43.50
N ASN A 284 -13.20 12.38 44.26
CA ASN A 284 -13.49 11.10 44.87
C ASN A 284 -13.41 9.95 43.83
N LYS A 285 -12.64 8.90 44.13
CA LYS A 285 -12.21 7.82 43.20
C LYS A 285 -13.32 6.97 42.55
N ARG A 286 -14.61 7.26 42.76
CA ARG A 286 -15.71 6.32 42.43
C ARG A 286 -16.39 6.57 41.08
N LEU A 287 -16.40 7.79 40.53
CA LEU A 287 -17.08 8.09 39.26
C LEU A 287 -16.26 9.08 38.45
N THR A 288 -15.54 8.60 37.45
CA THR A 288 -14.65 9.41 36.60
C THR A 288 -15.18 9.43 35.17
N THR A 289 -15.32 10.64 34.60
CA THR A 289 -15.52 10.83 33.16
C THR A 289 -14.16 11.02 32.50
N THR A 290 -13.80 10.15 31.57
CA THR A 290 -12.50 10.16 30.89
C THR A 290 -12.67 10.24 29.39
N LEU A 291 -11.86 11.08 28.74
CA LEU A 291 -11.79 11.19 27.29
C LEU A 291 -10.56 10.40 26.82
N CYS A 292 -10.76 9.48 25.88
CA CYS A 292 -9.75 8.59 25.34
C CYS A 292 -9.63 8.77 23.83
N LEU A 293 -8.40 8.76 23.32
CA LEU A 293 -8.08 8.71 21.91
C LEU A 293 -7.77 7.26 21.51
N LEU A 294 -8.54 6.71 20.57
CA LEU A 294 -8.24 5.45 19.92
C LEU A 294 -7.23 5.69 18.80
N LEU A 295 -5.99 5.27 19.02
CA LEU A 295 -4.98 5.22 17.97
C LEU A 295 -5.12 3.88 17.22
N PRO A 296 -5.13 3.90 15.87
CA PRO A 296 -5.06 2.67 15.11
C PRO A 296 -3.78 1.92 15.48
N ARG A 297 -3.91 0.65 15.87
CA ARG A 297 -2.74 -0.23 16.02
C ARG A 297 -2.14 -0.41 14.62
N ILE A 298 -1.00 0.24 14.38
CA ILE A 298 -0.15 -0.06 13.24
C ILE A 298 0.29 -1.53 13.43
N LYS A 299 -0.21 -2.42 12.57
CA LYS A 299 0.26 -3.79 12.46
C LYS A 299 1.30 -3.85 11.37
#